data_AF-A0A928ZQS8-F1
#
_entry.id   AF-A0A928ZQS8-F1
#
_cell.length_a   1.000
_cell.length_b   1.000
_cell.length_c   1.000
_cell.angle_alpha   90.00
_cell.angle_beta   90.00
_cell.angle_gamma   90.00
#
_symmetry.space_group_name_H-M   'P 1'
#
loop_
_entity.id
_entity.type
_entity.pdbx_description
1 polymer ?
#
loop_
_entity_poly.entity_id
_entity_poly.type
_entity_poly.pdbx_seq_one_letter_code
_entity_poly.pdbx_strand_id
1 'polypeptide(L)'
;MHLLAKKSLISETAIPVILQWWQQRKRLATSGNVLSNPVVKNVDSTYLDKYQRLIDIYTVVKSGGAAAQIQAANDHWKRERDAITRRLDQISNKPEATDEYLRLLHEAKELESSTHWRIEQLKEIHPEEENAVLGYLPEIEQVLIR
;
A
#
# COMPACT_ATOMS: atom_id res chain seq x y z
N MET A 1 14.65 12.81 5.80
CA MET A 1 13.41 12.77 6.62
C MET A 1 12.24 13.08 5.70
N HIS A 2 11.57 12.06 5.17
CA HIS A 2 10.33 12.29 4.42
C HIS A 2 9.22 12.61 5.41
N LEU A 3 8.63 13.79 5.22
CA LEU A 3 7.42 14.22 5.89
C LEU A 3 6.36 13.13 5.70
N LEU A 4 6.00 12.44 6.79
CA LEU A 4 4.77 11.67 6.85
C LEU A 4 3.64 12.70 6.72
N ALA A 5 3.25 13.00 5.49
CA ALA A 5 2.02 13.72 5.21
C ALA A 5 0.93 12.99 5.97
N LYS A 6 0.24 13.73 6.85
CA LYS A 6 -0.86 13.21 7.65
C LYS A 6 -1.85 12.56 6.67
N LYS A 7 -1.89 11.22 6.62
CA LYS A 7 -2.78 10.50 5.70
C LYS A 7 -4.21 10.95 6.02
N SER A 8 -4.82 11.70 5.10
CA SER A 8 -6.21 12.11 5.22
C SER A 8 -7.09 10.88 5.05
N LEU A 9 -8.01 10.68 5.99
CA LEU A 9 -8.98 9.58 5.91
C LEU A 9 -9.90 9.82 4.72
N ILE A 10 -10.21 8.76 3.97
CA ILE A 10 -11.22 8.86 2.89
C ILE A 10 -12.60 9.18 3.49
N SER A 11 -12.87 8.75 4.73
CA SER A 11 -14.16 8.95 5.39
C SER A 11 -14.57 10.43 5.51
N GLU A 12 -13.62 11.37 5.41
CA GLU A 12 -13.89 12.81 5.40
C GLU A 12 -14.37 13.34 4.03
N THR A 13 -14.42 12.52 2.98
CA THR A 13 -14.84 12.92 1.63
C THR A 13 -15.52 11.79 0.88
N ALA A 14 -16.70 12.07 0.33
CA ALA A 14 -17.43 11.07 -0.43
C ALA A 14 -16.61 10.54 -1.63
N ILE A 15 -16.45 9.22 -1.73
CA ILE A 15 -15.75 8.53 -2.84
C ILE A 15 -16.21 9.04 -4.22
N PRO A 16 -17.52 9.24 -4.48
CA PRO A 16 -17.96 9.83 -5.75
C PRO A 16 -17.31 11.18 -6.09
N VAL A 17 -17.06 12.04 -5.10
CA VAL A 17 -16.41 13.36 -5.31
C VAL A 17 -14.96 13.17 -5.73
N ILE A 18 -14.25 12.24 -5.09
CA ILE A 18 -12.86 11.89 -5.42
C ILE A 18 -12.79 11.35 -6.87
N LEU A 19 -13.71 10.46 -7.24
CA LEU A 19 -13.77 9.87 -8.58
C LEU A 19 -14.13 10.91 -9.66
N GLN A 20 -15.09 11.80 -9.39
CA GLN A 20 -15.46 12.88 -10.30
C GLN A 20 -14.28 13.85 -10.54
N TRP A 21 -13.58 14.23 -9.47
CA TRP A 21 -12.37 15.05 -9.57
C TRP A 21 -11.31 14.39 -10.46
N TRP A 22 -11.06 13.08 -10.28
CA TRP A 22 -10.10 12.35 -11.09
C TRP A 22 -10.50 12.25 -12.56
N GLN A 23 -11.78 11.99 -12.86
CA GLN A 23 -12.29 11.98 -14.22
C GLN A 23 -12.13 13.34 -14.91
N GLN A 24 -12.42 14.43 -14.20
CA GLN A 24 -12.22 15.79 -14.71
C GLN A 24 -10.74 16.01 -15.04
N ARG A 25 -9.82 15.59 -14.15
CA ARG A 25 -8.37 15.67 -14.39
C ARG A 25 -7.92 14.86 -15.61
N LYS A 26 -8.40 13.62 -15.78
CA LYS A 26 -8.14 12.79 -16.97
C LYS A 26 -8.54 13.53 -18.25
N ARG A 27 -9.76 14.08 -18.30
CA ARG A 27 -10.26 14.83 -19.46
C ARG A 27 -9.39 16.05 -19.80
N LEU A 28 -8.98 16.81 -18.79
CA LEU A 28 -8.12 17.99 -18.98
C LEU A 28 -6.74 17.61 -19.54
N ALA A 29 -6.19 16.46 -19.13
CA ALA A 29 -4.93 15.97 -19.67
C ALA A 29 -5.05 15.47 -21.13
N THR A 30 -6.22 14.92 -21.51
CA THR A 30 -6.47 14.42 -22.87
C THR A 30 -6.84 15.53 -23.86
N SER A 31 -7.44 16.64 -23.39
CA SER A 31 -7.71 17.81 -24.23
C SER A 31 -6.40 18.53 -24.54
N GLY A 32 -5.92 18.48 -25.79
CA GLY A 32 -4.63 19.00 -26.26
C GLY A 32 -4.34 20.51 -26.06
N ASN A 33 -5.12 21.22 -25.25
CA ASN A 33 -4.89 22.61 -24.82
C ASN A 33 -4.04 22.66 -23.54
N VAL A 34 -2.89 21.98 -23.54
CA VAL A 34 -1.98 21.87 -22.38
C VAL A 34 -1.32 23.21 -22.02
N LEU A 35 -1.24 24.15 -22.97
CA LEU A 35 -0.48 25.41 -22.80
C LEU A 35 -1.30 26.59 -22.23
N SER A 36 -2.62 26.48 -22.11
CA SER A 36 -3.49 27.61 -21.71
C SER A 36 -4.34 27.32 -20.47
N ASN A 37 -4.16 26.19 -19.79
CA ASN A 37 -5.05 25.77 -18.72
C ASN A 37 -4.47 26.07 -17.32
N PRO A 38 -4.78 27.22 -16.68
CA PRO A 38 -4.29 27.56 -15.35
C PRO A 38 -4.76 26.59 -14.25
N VAL A 39 -5.72 25.71 -14.55
CA VAL A 39 -6.29 24.71 -13.64
C VAL A 39 -5.29 23.61 -13.26
N VAL A 40 -4.26 23.35 -14.07
CA VAL A 40 -3.24 22.32 -13.75
C VAL A 40 -2.20 22.81 -12.74
N LYS A 41 -2.06 24.13 -12.53
CA LYS A 41 -1.07 24.69 -11.58
C LYS A 41 -1.55 24.78 -10.14
N ASN A 42 -2.86 24.81 -9.89
CA ASN A 42 -3.46 24.76 -8.56
C ASN A 42 -4.10 23.40 -8.32
N VAL A 43 -3.29 22.34 -8.36
CA VAL A 43 -3.74 21.03 -7.89
C VAL A 43 -4.06 21.19 -6.40
N ASP A 44 -5.33 21.06 -6.03
CA ASP A 44 -5.71 20.78 -4.64
C ASP A 44 -4.98 19.49 -4.24
N SER A 45 -3.80 19.62 -3.63
CA SER A 45 -3.01 18.49 -3.12
C SER A 45 -3.88 17.58 -2.26
N THR A 46 -4.85 18.18 -1.56
CA THR A 46 -5.89 17.52 -0.77
C THR A 46 -6.67 16.45 -1.54
N TYR A 47 -7.05 16.66 -2.81
CA TYR A 47 -7.80 15.65 -3.57
C TYR A 47 -6.89 14.59 -4.19
N LEU A 48 -5.64 14.95 -4.50
CA LEU A 48 -4.64 13.98 -4.96
C LEU A 48 -4.30 12.98 -3.86
N ASP A 49 -4.09 13.45 -2.64
CA ASP A 49 -3.80 12.60 -1.48
C ASP A 49 -4.98 11.66 -1.17
N LYS A 50 -6.22 12.18 -1.26
CA LYS A 50 -7.44 11.38 -1.10
C LYS A 50 -7.61 10.33 -2.20
N TYR A 51 -7.28 10.67 -3.44
CA TYR A 51 -7.29 9.72 -4.54
C TYR A 51 -6.22 8.64 -4.37
N GLN A 52 -4.99 9.00 -3.98
CA GLN A 52 -3.94 8.03 -3.69
C GLN A 52 -4.36 7.07 -2.58
N ARG A 53 -4.90 7.59 -1.48
CA ARG A 53 -5.46 6.79 -0.39
C ARG A 53 -6.58 5.86 -0.88
N LEU A 54 -7.47 6.35 -1.75
CA LEU A 54 -8.52 5.53 -2.38
C LEU A 54 -7.95 4.36 -3.17
N ILE A 55 -6.89 4.59 -3.94
CA ILE A 55 -6.24 3.53 -4.71
C ILE A 55 -5.53 2.53 -3.78
N ASP A 56 -4.85 3.00 -2.74
CA ASP A 56 -4.20 2.12 -1.76
C ASP A 56 -5.22 1.16 -1.12
N ILE A 57 -6.36 1.67 -0.65
CA ILE A 57 -7.40 0.85 -0.04
C ILE A 57 -8.08 -0.05 -1.07
N TYR A 58 -8.34 0.45 -2.28
CA TYR A 58 -8.88 -0.36 -3.38
C TYR A 58 -8.00 -1.58 -3.67
N THR A 59 -6.67 -1.41 -3.77
CA THR A 59 -5.77 -2.55 -4.00
C THR A 59 -5.82 -3.57 -2.87
N VAL A 60 -6.01 -3.10 -1.64
CA VAL A 60 -6.14 -3.97 -0.47
C VAL A 60 -7.45 -4.74 -0.50
N VAL A 61 -8.58 -4.06 -0.71
CA VAL A 61 -9.92 -4.66 -0.84
C VAL A 61 -9.94 -5.69 -1.97
N LYS A 62 -9.45 -5.33 -3.16
CA LYS A 62 -9.40 -6.23 -4.33
C LYS A 62 -8.59 -7.50 -4.04
N SER A 63 -7.59 -7.41 -3.18
CA SER A 63 -6.72 -8.53 -2.80
C SER A 63 -7.19 -9.27 -1.55
N GLY A 64 -8.43 -9.05 -1.09
CA GLY A 64 -9.06 -9.79 0.01
C GLY A 64 -9.16 -9.04 1.34
N GLY A 65 -8.81 -7.75 1.39
CA GLY A 65 -8.92 -6.90 2.58
C GLY A 65 -7.69 -6.94 3.50
N ALA A 66 -7.60 -5.97 4.41
CA ALA A 66 -6.44 -5.79 5.28
C ALA A 66 -6.26 -6.96 6.24
N ALA A 67 -7.34 -7.48 6.84
CA ALA A 67 -7.27 -8.60 7.77
C ALA A 67 -6.69 -9.86 7.14
N ALA A 68 -7.14 -10.22 5.92
CA ALA A 68 -6.62 -11.37 5.19
C ALA A 68 -5.15 -11.19 4.83
N GLN A 69 -4.74 -9.98 4.42
CA GLN A 69 -3.35 -9.70 4.10
C GLN A 69 -2.43 -9.67 5.31
N ILE A 70 -2.89 -9.17 6.46
CA ILE A 70 -2.14 -9.23 7.72
C ILE A 70 -1.91 -10.68 8.11
N GLN A 71 -2.94 -11.52 8.01
CA GLN A 71 -2.80 -12.95 8.28
C GLN A 71 -1.79 -13.60 7.33
N ALA A 72 -1.90 -13.35 6.03
CA ALA A 72 -0.96 -13.87 5.04
C ALA A 72 0.49 -13.40 5.28
N ALA A 73 0.69 -12.15 5.70
CA ALA A 73 2.00 -11.60 6.04
C ALA A 73 2.60 -12.29 7.28
N ASN A 74 1.82 -12.51 8.33
CA ASN A 74 2.25 -13.26 9.52
C ASN A 74 2.60 -14.71 9.18
N ASP A 75 1.79 -15.39 8.37
CA ASP A 75 2.03 -16.76 7.96
C ASP A 75 3.26 -16.90 7.05
N HIS A 76 3.51 -15.91 6.19
CA HIS A 76 4.73 -15.85 5.40
C HIS A 76 5.96 -15.64 6.29
N TRP A 77 5.94 -14.63 7.16
CA TRP A 77 7.04 -14.36 8.09
C TRP A 77 7.38 -15.57 8.95
N LYS A 78 6.38 -16.25 9.51
CA LYS A 78 6.60 -17.45 10.32
C LYS A 78 7.30 -18.54 9.52
N ARG A 79 6.85 -18.82 8.29
CA ARG A 79 7.44 -19.85 7.43
C ARG A 79 8.89 -19.54 7.06
N GLU A 80 9.16 -18.32 6.63
CA GLU A 80 10.50 -17.89 6.23
C GLU A 80 11.46 -17.84 7.42
N ARG A 81 11.02 -17.30 8.56
CA ARG A 81 11.77 -17.32 9.81
C ARG A 81 12.13 -18.75 10.22
N ASP A 82 11.16 -19.66 10.21
CA ASP A 82 11.40 -21.07 10.57
C ASP A 82 12.38 -21.75 9.59
N ALA A 83 12.41 -21.35 8.32
CA ALA A 83 13.39 -21.83 7.34
C ALA A 83 14.81 -21.29 7.63
N ILE A 84 14.91 -19.99 7.90
CA ILE A 84 16.18 -19.33 8.25
C ILE A 84 16.74 -19.90 9.55
N THR A 85 15.92 -20.06 10.60
CA THR A 85 16.35 -20.66 11.87
C THR A 85 16.88 -22.07 11.68
N ARG A 86 16.16 -22.93 10.94
CA ARG A 86 16.63 -24.28 10.62
C ARG A 86 17.97 -24.26 9.88
N ARG A 87 18.19 -23.29 8.99
CA ARG A 87 19.45 -23.17 8.27
C ARG A 87 20.59 -22.70 9.17
N LEU A 88 20.34 -21.72 10.03
CA LEU A 88 21.30 -21.24 11.04
C LEU A 88 21.72 -22.38 11.97
N ASP A 89 20.78 -23.20 12.45
CA ASP A 89 21.07 -24.35 13.30
C ASP A 89 22.00 -25.37 12.62
N GLN A 90 21.81 -25.62 11.32
CA GLN A 90 22.64 -26.54 10.52
C GLN A 90 24.07 -26.07 10.30
N ILE A 91 24.31 -24.76 10.36
CA ILE A 91 25.61 -24.15 10.05
C ILE A 91 26.32 -23.56 11.28
N SER A 92 25.64 -23.49 12.43
CA SER A 92 26.14 -22.87 13.67
C SER A 92 27.49 -23.43 14.16
N ASN A 93 27.76 -24.71 13.91
CA ASN A 93 29.00 -25.39 14.31
C ASN A 93 30.01 -25.55 13.16
N LYS A 94 29.79 -24.88 12.02
CA LYS A 94 30.65 -24.98 10.83
C LYS A 94 31.48 -23.70 10.68
N PRO A 95 32.77 -23.72 11.05
CA PRO A 95 33.61 -22.51 10.99
C PRO A 95 33.73 -21.93 9.57
N GLU A 96 33.66 -22.76 8.54
CA GLU A 96 33.66 -22.36 7.12
C GLU A 96 32.37 -21.64 6.66
N ALA A 97 31.30 -21.66 7.46
CA ALA A 97 30.00 -21.08 7.10
C ALA A 97 29.76 -19.68 7.69
N THR A 98 30.80 -19.00 8.18
CA THR A 98 30.69 -17.70 8.85
C THR A 98 29.98 -16.64 8.00
N ASP A 99 30.30 -16.56 6.70
CA ASP A 99 29.67 -15.58 5.79
C ASP A 99 28.19 -15.91 5.54
N GLU A 100 27.85 -17.20 5.39
CA GLU A 100 26.46 -17.65 5.22
C GLU A 100 25.64 -17.35 6.48
N TYR A 101 26.23 -17.57 7.66
CA TYR A 101 25.60 -17.28 8.95
C TYR A 101 25.27 -15.79 9.10
N LEU A 102 26.22 -14.90 8.83
CA LEU A 102 26.01 -13.45 8.89
C LEU A 102 24.94 -12.99 7.89
N ARG A 103 24.94 -13.54 6.68
CA ARG A 103 23.93 -13.23 5.66
C ARG A 103 22.52 -13.64 6.12
N LEU A 104 22.36 -14.84 6.67
CA LEU A 104 21.06 -15.32 7.16
C LEU A 104 20.54 -14.52 8.36
N LEU A 105 21.43 -14.05 9.24
CA LEU A 105 21.04 -13.13 10.31
C LEU A 105 20.54 -11.79 9.77
N HIS A 106 21.18 -11.26 8.73
CA HIS A 106 20.74 -10.05 8.06
C HIS A 106 19.37 -10.24 7.41
N GLU A 107 19.21 -11.34 6.66
CA GLU A 107 17.96 -11.71 5.99
C GLU A 107 16.80 -11.85 7.00
N ALA A 108 17.02 -12.48 8.16
CA ALA A 108 16.03 -12.57 9.22
C ALA A 108 15.57 -11.19 9.72
N LYS A 109 16.51 -10.25 9.90
CA LYS A 109 16.22 -8.89 10.36
C LYS A 109 15.46 -8.08 9.31
N GLU A 110 15.82 -8.23 8.03
CA GLU A 110 15.12 -7.58 6.92
C GLU A 110 13.70 -8.13 6.76
N LEU A 111 13.53 -9.44 6.87
CA LEU A 111 12.23 -10.11 6.85
C LEU A 111 11.32 -9.59 7.97
N GLU A 112 11.84 -9.48 9.20
CA GLU A 112 11.09 -8.92 10.34
C GLU A 112 10.72 -7.46 10.09
N SER A 113 11.68 -6.63 9.68
CA SER A 113 11.47 -5.19 9.47
C SER A 113 10.44 -4.92 8.37
N SER A 114 10.56 -5.62 7.24
CA SER A 114 9.66 -5.48 6.09
C SER A 114 8.25 -5.98 6.40
N THR A 115 8.13 -7.12 7.09
CA THR A 115 6.82 -7.66 7.52
C THR A 115 6.15 -6.72 8.51
N HIS A 116 6.90 -6.26 9.52
CA HIS A 116 6.38 -5.34 10.52
C HIS A 116 5.87 -4.04 9.87
N TRP A 117 6.68 -3.44 9.00
CA TRP A 117 6.27 -2.25 8.26
C TRP A 117 5.00 -2.48 7.44
N ARG A 118 4.89 -3.62 6.73
CA ARG A 118 3.69 -3.94 5.94
C ARG A 118 2.44 -4.08 6.82
N ILE A 119 2.57 -4.76 7.96
CA ILE A 119 1.46 -4.95 8.90
C ILE A 119 1.00 -3.61 9.47
N GLU A 120 1.93 -2.73 9.87
CA GLU A 120 1.58 -1.40 10.37
C GLU A 120 0.85 -0.57 9.31
N GLN A 121 1.30 -0.62 8.05
CA GLN A 121 0.59 0.05 6.94
C GLN A 121 -0.83 -0.50 6.70
N LEU A 122 -1.04 -1.82 6.88
CA LEU A 122 -2.37 -2.42 6.75
C LEU A 122 -3.27 -2.08 7.94
N LYS A 123 -2.74 -1.96 9.16
CA LYS A 123 -3.49 -1.54 10.35
C LYS A 123 -3.97 -0.10 10.29
N GLU A 124 -3.28 0.75 9.53
CA GLU A 124 -3.73 2.12 9.27
C GLU A 124 -5.02 2.18 8.42
N ILE A 125 -5.44 1.08 7.79
CA ILE A 125 -6.68 1.03 7.00
C ILE A 125 -7.84 0.74 7.95
N HIS A 126 -8.74 1.71 8.09
CA HIS A 126 -9.90 1.56 8.96
C HIS A 126 -10.95 0.66 8.28
N PRO A 127 -11.66 -0.21 9.04
CA PRO A 127 -12.75 -1.02 8.49
C PRO A 127 -13.84 -0.21 7.78
N GLU A 128 -14.08 1.03 8.22
CA GLU A 128 -15.02 1.96 7.58
C GLU A 128 -14.56 2.37 6.18
N GLU A 129 -13.25 2.60 5.99
CA GLU A 129 -12.70 2.93 4.68
C GLU A 129 -12.75 1.71 3.75
N GLU A 130 -12.44 0.51 4.25
CA GLU A 130 -12.57 -0.72 3.46
C GLU A 130 -14.02 -0.96 3.03
N ASN A 131 -14.98 -0.81 3.95
CA ASN A 131 -16.40 -0.98 3.66
C ASN A 131 -16.91 0.07 2.68
N ALA A 132 -16.47 1.33 2.83
CA ALA A 132 -16.80 2.38 1.87
C ALA A 132 -16.28 2.02 0.48
N VAL A 133 -15.01 1.63 0.35
CA VAL A 133 -14.42 1.23 -0.93
C VAL A 133 -15.11 0.00 -1.52
N LEU A 134 -15.43 -1.00 -0.70
CA LEU A 134 -16.16 -2.19 -1.09
C LEU A 134 -17.53 -1.84 -1.71
N GLY A 135 -18.24 -0.88 -1.11
CA GLY A 135 -19.54 -0.40 -1.60
C GLY A 135 -19.49 0.37 -2.92
N TYR A 136 -18.31 0.90 -3.29
CA TYR A 136 -18.10 1.67 -4.53
C TYR A 136 -17.16 0.97 -5.53
N LEU A 137 -16.88 -0.34 -5.36
CA LEU A 137 -15.99 -1.08 -6.24
C LEU A 137 -16.34 -0.93 -7.73
N PRO A 138 -17.61 -1.10 -8.16
CA PRO A 138 -17.97 -0.98 -9.56
C PRO A 138 -17.64 0.41 -10.15
N GLU A 139 -17.90 1.47 -9.41
CA GLU A 139 -17.65 2.85 -9.84
C GLU A 139 -16.15 3.16 -9.91
N ILE A 140 -15.37 2.67 -8.93
CA ILE A 140 -13.91 2.79 -8.92
C ILE A 140 -13.32 2.09 -10.14
N GLU A 141 -13.74 0.85 -10.41
CA GLU A 141 -13.26 0.08 -11.56
C GLU A 141 -13.62 0.72 -12.90
N GLN A 142 -14.83 1.28 -13.03
CA GLN A 142 -15.23 2.03 -14.23
C GLN A 142 -14.32 3.24 -14.50
N VAL A 143 -13.87 3.91 -13.44
CA VAL A 143 -13.00 5.09 -13.52
C VAL A 143 -11.53 4.72 -13.78
N LEU A 144 -11.08 3.56 -13.31
CA LEU A 144 -9.71 3.08 -13.48
C LEU A 144 -9.47 2.44 -14.85
N ILE A 145 -10.42 1.61 -15.32
CA ILE A 145 -10.28 0.82 -16.55
C ILE A 145 -10.54 1.66 -17.82
N ARG A 146 -11.31 2.75 -17.71
CA ARG A 146 -11.61 3.67 -18.82
C ARG A 146 -10.76 4.94 -18.78
#